data_AF-F1ZA04-F1
#
_entry.id   AF-F1ZA04-F1
#
_cell.length_a   1.000
_cell.length_b   1.000
_cell.length_c   1.000
_cell.angle_alpha   90.00
_cell.angle_beta   90.00
_cell.angle_gamma   90.00
#
_symmetry.space_group_name_H-M   'P 1'
#
loop_
_entity.id
_entity.type
_entity.pdbx_description
1 polymer ?
#
loop_
_entity_poly.entity_id
_entity_poly.type
_entity_poly.pdbx_seq_one_letter_code
_entity_poly.pdbx_strand_id
1 'polypeptide(L)'
;MAFDRRLSEAAKPGRDPIMIQLRLSWWRDRLGESAEQWPLGEPLLALLAFWDDERAALSSIVDGWEAQVVGEDGGTALDRARCDAIIALARMAGQGENPVVEQAAADWAEGRSLSGVRLPRALRPLSLLDHFSNAGDLPPWRVMLGAMRKGWFGR
;
A
#
# COMPACT_ATOMS: atom_id res chain seq x y z
N MET A 1 -1.14 -5.08 -1.43
CA MET A 1 -0.46 -5.21 -0.12
C MET A 1 -1.37 -5.98 0.84
N ALA A 2 -0.86 -6.70 1.85
CA ALA A 2 -1.70 -7.56 2.72
C ALA A 2 -2.76 -6.77 3.51
N PHE A 3 -2.40 -5.56 3.98
CA PHE A 3 -3.33 -4.65 4.66
C PHE A 3 -4.42 -4.10 3.74
N ASP A 4 -4.04 -3.59 2.56
CA ASP A 4 -4.99 -3.17 1.53
C ASP A 4 -5.98 -4.30 1.16
N ARG A 5 -5.51 -5.55 1.05
CA ARG A 5 -6.37 -6.72 0.85
C ARG A 5 -7.30 -7.00 2.05
N ARG A 6 -6.83 -6.80 3.28
CA ARG A 6 -7.65 -6.99 4.48
C ARG A 6 -8.79 -5.97 4.51
N LEU A 7 -8.52 -4.72 4.13
CA LEU A 7 -9.51 -3.65 4.03
C LEU A 7 -10.47 -3.87 2.84
N SER A 8 -9.99 -4.32 1.69
CA SER A 8 -10.86 -4.69 0.56
C SER A 8 -11.85 -5.79 0.94
N GLU A 9 -11.40 -6.78 1.72
CA GLU A 9 -12.27 -7.83 2.26
C GLU A 9 -13.21 -7.31 3.35
N ALA A 10 -12.88 -6.23 4.07
CA ALA A 10 -13.78 -5.57 5.01
C ALA A 10 -14.86 -4.75 4.27
N ALA A 11 -14.47 -4.05 3.22
CA ALA A 11 -15.25 -3.16 2.36
C ALA A 11 -15.96 -3.89 1.18
N LYS A 12 -16.04 -5.22 1.23
CA LYS A 12 -16.55 -6.02 0.10
C LYS A 12 -17.96 -5.61 -0.33
N PRO A 13 -18.21 -5.35 -1.63
CA PRO A 13 -19.53 -5.05 -2.16
C PRO A 13 -20.55 -6.14 -1.85
N GLY A 14 -21.81 -5.75 -1.59
CA GLY A 14 -22.91 -6.66 -1.26
C GLY A 14 -23.03 -6.99 0.24
N ARG A 15 -22.15 -6.47 1.09
CA ARG A 15 -22.41 -6.40 2.54
C ARG A 15 -23.30 -5.23 2.87
N ASP A 16 -23.99 -5.35 4.00
CA ASP A 16 -24.73 -4.24 4.59
C ASP A 16 -23.80 -3.03 4.82
N PRO A 17 -24.16 -1.82 4.35
CA PRO A 17 -23.32 -0.63 4.47
C PRO A 17 -22.93 -0.29 5.91
N ILE A 18 -23.83 -0.49 6.88
CA ILE A 18 -23.56 -0.21 8.29
C ILE A 18 -22.50 -1.19 8.81
N MET A 19 -22.55 -2.45 8.39
CA MET A 19 -21.53 -3.44 8.75
C MET A 19 -20.15 -3.11 8.16
N ILE A 20 -20.09 -2.57 6.94
CA ILE A 20 -18.84 -2.10 6.35
C ILE A 20 -18.26 -0.96 7.20
N GLN A 21 -19.09 0.05 7.51
CA GLN A 21 -18.65 1.19 8.31
C GLN A 21 -18.16 0.78 9.69
N LEU A 22 -18.87 -0.11 10.40
CA LEU A 22 -18.45 -0.57 11.72
C LEU A 22 -17.06 -1.23 11.68
N ARG A 23 -16.78 -2.01 10.63
CA ARG A 23 -15.48 -2.69 10.48
C ARG A 23 -14.36 -1.73 10.14
N LEU A 24 -14.60 -0.75 9.25
CA LEU A 24 -13.60 0.25 8.89
C LEU A 24 -13.33 1.21 10.04
N SER A 25 -14.37 1.65 10.77
CA SER A 25 -14.22 2.40 12.02
C SER A 25 -13.36 1.66 13.05
N TRP A 26 -13.57 0.35 13.23
CA TRP A 26 -12.73 -0.44 14.14
C TRP A 26 -11.24 -0.40 13.73
N TRP A 27 -10.93 -0.50 12.42
CA TRP A 27 -9.55 -0.39 11.95
C TRP A 27 -8.98 1.01 12.21
N ARG A 28 -9.76 2.07 11.94
CA ARG A 28 -9.35 3.44 12.22
C ARG A 28 -9.05 3.66 13.70
N ASP A 29 -9.95 3.22 14.58
CA ASP A 29 -9.81 3.38 16.03
C ASP A 29 -8.54 2.69 16.52
N ARG A 30 -8.27 1.47 16.06
CA ARG A 30 -7.03 0.75 16.41
C ARG A 30 -5.79 1.49 15.90
N LEU A 31 -5.76 1.93 14.65
CA LEU A 31 -4.61 2.66 14.11
C LEU A 31 -4.43 4.07 14.70
N GLY A 32 -5.46 4.62 15.35
CA GLY A 32 -5.37 5.83 16.15
C GLY A 32 -4.69 5.64 17.51
N GLU A 33 -4.63 4.41 18.02
CA GLU A 33 -3.95 4.02 19.25
C GLU A 33 -2.49 3.62 18.96
N SER A 34 -1.60 3.67 19.96
CA SER A 34 -0.23 3.13 19.82
C SER A 34 -0.27 1.62 19.64
N ALA A 35 0.68 1.07 18.89
CA ALA A 35 0.80 -0.36 18.63
C ALA A 35 0.88 -1.23 19.89
N GLU A 36 1.36 -0.67 21.00
CA GLU A 36 1.39 -1.34 22.31
C GLU A 36 -0.02 -1.63 22.87
N GLN A 37 -1.03 -0.88 22.43
CA GLN A 37 -2.42 -1.00 22.86
C GLN A 37 -3.25 -1.91 21.95
N TRP A 38 -2.68 -2.37 20.84
CA TRP A 38 -3.40 -3.17 19.86
C TRP A 38 -3.74 -4.57 20.38
N PRO A 39 -4.90 -5.13 20.01
CA PRO A 39 -5.30 -6.45 20.44
C PRO A 39 -4.38 -7.54 19.86
N LEU A 40 -3.89 -8.42 20.73
CA LEU A 40 -3.04 -9.56 20.37
C LEU A 40 -3.71 -10.57 19.41
N GLY A 41 -5.05 -10.53 19.30
CA GLY A 41 -5.84 -11.48 18.51
C GLY A 41 -5.89 -11.20 17.01
N GLU A 42 -5.36 -10.07 16.50
CA GLU A 42 -5.32 -9.78 15.06
C GLU A 42 -3.87 -9.86 14.55
N PRO A 43 -3.47 -10.95 13.86
CA PRO A 43 -2.09 -11.17 13.43
C PRO A 43 -1.54 -10.09 12.49
N LEU A 44 -2.43 -9.45 11.73
CA LEU A 44 -2.03 -8.37 10.83
C LEU A 44 -1.61 -7.11 11.58
N LEU A 45 -2.27 -6.77 12.70
CA LEU A 45 -1.84 -5.67 13.56
C LEU A 45 -0.46 -5.96 14.15
N ALA A 46 -0.16 -7.19 14.53
CA ALA A 46 1.19 -7.57 14.99
C ALA A 46 2.27 -7.32 13.93
N LEU A 47 1.99 -7.58 12.64
CA LEU A 47 2.91 -7.28 11.54
C LEU A 47 3.05 -5.77 11.28
N LEU A 48 1.98 -5.01 11.51
CA LEU A 48 1.95 -3.56 11.33
C LEU A 48 2.55 -2.80 12.51
N ALA A 49 2.90 -3.45 13.62
CA ALA A 49 3.43 -2.76 14.80
C ALA A 49 4.72 -1.98 14.50
N PHE A 50 5.51 -2.40 13.51
CA PHE A 50 6.69 -1.65 13.05
C PHE A 50 6.37 -0.30 12.38
N TRP A 51 5.11 -0.06 12.02
CA TRP A 51 4.63 1.20 11.45
C TRP A 51 4.12 2.17 12.53
N ASP A 52 4.48 1.98 13.81
CA ASP A 52 3.95 2.81 14.91
C ASP A 52 4.18 4.32 14.68
N ASP A 53 5.36 4.68 14.20
CA ASP A 53 5.69 6.08 13.88
C ASP A 53 5.00 6.60 12.60
N GLU A 54 4.52 5.70 11.74
CA GLU A 54 3.88 6.00 10.46
C GLU A 54 2.40 5.55 10.44
N ARG A 55 1.75 5.41 11.62
CA ARG A 55 0.34 5.00 11.73
C ARG A 55 -0.61 5.88 10.93
N ALA A 56 -0.31 7.17 10.81
CA ALA A 56 -1.09 8.11 10.01
C ALA A 56 -1.21 7.65 8.54
N ALA A 57 -0.14 7.11 7.96
CA ALA A 57 -0.17 6.57 6.61
C ALA A 57 -1.08 5.33 6.53
N LEU A 58 -1.08 4.46 7.53
CA LEU A 58 -2.00 3.31 7.59
C LEU A 58 -3.46 3.74 7.75
N SER A 59 -3.73 4.72 8.63
CA SER A 59 -5.07 5.28 8.82
C SER A 59 -5.61 5.90 7.54
N SER A 60 -4.75 6.59 6.77
CA SER A 60 -5.16 7.17 5.48
C SER A 60 -5.67 6.11 4.50
N ILE A 61 -5.13 4.88 4.53
CA ILE A 61 -5.62 3.78 3.69
C ILE A 61 -7.04 3.38 4.11
N VAL A 62 -7.33 3.33 5.42
CA VAL A 62 -8.69 3.07 5.92
C VAL A 62 -9.66 4.15 5.45
N ASP A 63 -9.26 5.41 5.57
CA ASP A 63 -10.07 6.56 5.12
C ASP A 63 -10.30 6.53 3.61
N GLY A 64 -9.28 6.14 2.83
CA GLY A 64 -9.39 5.93 1.39
C GLY A 64 -10.38 4.82 1.02
N TRP A 65 -10.38 3.70 1.76
CA TRP A 65 -11.38 2.64 1.57
C TRP A 65 -12.79 3.09 1.94
N GLU A 66 -12.95 3.87 3.02
CA GLU A 66 -14.26 4.45 3.35
C GLU A 66 -14.75 5.42 2.27
N ALA A 67 -13.87 6.28 1.77
CA ALA A 67 -14.17 7.16 0.65
C ALA A 67 -14.59 6.38 -0.61
N GLN A 68 -13.95 5.25 -0.89
CA GLN A 68 -14.34 4.39 -2.00
C GLN A 68 -15.71 3.71 -1.80
N VAL A 69 -16.08 3.39 -0.56
CA VAL A 69 -17.38 2.76 -0.25
C VAL A 69 -18.53 3.77 -0.28
N VAL A 70 -18.29 4.97 0.24
CA VAL A 70 -19.34 5.98 0.49
C VAL A 70 -19.37 7.08 -0.57
N GLY A 71 -18.25 7.35 -1.23
CA GLY A 71 -18.04 8.49 -2.11
C GLY A 71 -18.13 8.18 -3.60
N GLU A 72 -18.12 9.25 -4.39
CA GLU A 72 -18.14 9.24 -5.86
C GLU A 72 -16.78 9.64 -6.46
N ASP A 73 -15.71 9.66 -5.65
CA ASP A 73 -14.37 10.14 -6.05
C ASP A 73 -13.62 9.17 -6.98
N GLY A 74 -14.26 8.06 -7.35
CA GLY A 74 -13.69 7.04 -8.23
C GLY A 74 -12.49 6.29 -7.65
N GLY A 75 -12.23 6.38 -6.34
CA GLY A 75 -11.06 5.78 -5.70
C GLY A 75 -9.85 6.70 -5.57
N THR A 76 -9.98 7.98 -5.93
CA THR A 76 -8.88 8.96 -5.88
C THR A 76 -8.27 9.09 -4.48
N ALA A 77 -9.10 9.11 -3.42
CA ALA A 77 -8.63 9.14 -2.04
C ALA A 77 -7.83 7.89 -1.66
N LEU A 78 -8.25 6.71 -2.12
CA LEU A 78 -7.54 5.46 -1.85
C LEU A 78 -6.20 5.42 -2.59
N ASP A 79 -6.15 5.86 -3.83
CA ASP A 79 -4.91 5.90 -4.60
C ASP A 79 -3.89 6.85 -3.97
N ARG A 80 -4.35 8.01 -3.49
CA ARG A 80 -3.51 8.94 -2.72
C ARG A 80 -3.01 8.34 -1.41
N ALA A 81 -3.87 7.69 -0.64
CA ALA A 81 -3.48 7.02 0.60
C ALA A 81 -2.41 5.93 0.36
N ARG A 82 -2.49 5.23 -0.77
CA ARG A 82 -1.46 4.26 -1.16
C ARG A 82 -0.14 4.94 -1.55
N CYS A 83 -0.16 6.13 -2.18
CA CYS A 83 1.06 6.93 -2.35
C CYS A 83 1.70 7.23 -1.01
N ASP A 84 0.91 7.75 -0.06
CA ASP A 84 1.37 8.18 1.24
C ASP A 84 1.99 7.00 2.01
N ALA A 85 1.44 5.80 1.86
CA ALA A 85 2.00 4.57 2.42
C ALA A 85 3.37 4.18 1.80
N ILE A 86 3.57 4.40 0.50
CA ILE A 86 4.88 4.16 -0.15
C ILE A 86 5.92 5.18 0.35
N ILE A 87 5.52 6.45 0.51
CA ILE A 87 6.38 7.51 1.03
C ILE A 87 6.76 7.22 2.49
N ALA A 88 5.79 6.82 3.33
CA ALA A 88 6.04 6.38 4.70
C ALA A 88 7.02 5.19 4.76
N LEU A 89 6.81 4.18 3.91
CA LEU A 89 7.73 3.05 3.80
C LEU A 89 9.17 3.49 3.47
N ALA A 90 9.33 4.51 2.64
CA ALA A 90 10.63 5.07 2.30
C ALA A 90 11.29 5.79 3.49
N ARG A 91 10.53 6.55 4.28
CA ARG A 91 11.01 7.16 5.53
C ARG A 91 11.45 6.08 6.52
N MET A 92 10.64 5.05 6.72
CA MET A 92 10.99 3.89 7.56
C MET A 92 12.24 3.15 7.07
N ALA A 93 12.46 3.12 5.74
CA ALA A 93 13.67 2.57 5.12
C ALA A 93 14.87 3.55 5.15
N GLY A 94 14.78 4.63 5.91
CA GLY A 94 15.85 5.62 6.11
C GLY A 94 16.14 6.51 4.89
N GLN A 95 15.21 6.60 3.94
CA GLN A 95 15.38 7.42 2.74
C GLN A 95 14.96 8.89 2.92
N GLY A 96 14.35 9.23 4.06
CA GLY A 96 13.84 10.57 4.34
C GLY A 96 12.83 11.06 3.30
N GLU A 97 12.74 12.38 3.13
CA GLU A 97 12.04 12.98 1.99
C GLU A 97 12.87 12.77 0.73
N ASN A 98 12.29 12.08 -0.25
CA ASN A 98 12.97 11.72 -1.48
C ASN A 98 12.05 11.99 -2.68
N PRO A 99 12.33 13.03 -3.48
CA PRO A 99 11.45 13.43 -4.57
C PRO A 99 11.31 12.36 -5.66
N VAL A 100 12.30 11.47 -5.81
CA VAL A 100 12.20 10.33 -6.74
C VAL A 100 11.16 9.32 -6.26
N VAL A 101 11.08 9.10 -4.94
CA VAL A 101 10.10 8.19 -4.35
C VAL A 101 8.71 8.80 -4.37
N GLU A 102 8.59 10.10 -4.09
CA GLU A 102 7.32 10.82 -4.16
C GLU A 102 6.75 10.80 -5.59
N GLN A 103 7.59 11.09 -6.59
CA GLN A 103 7.18 11.02 -7.99
C GLN A 103 6.80 9.58 -8.38
N ALA A 104 7.57 8.58 -7.95
CA ALA A 104 7.23 7.17 -8.19
C ALA A 104 5.89 6.80 -7.56
N ALA A 105 5.66 7.19 -6.30
CA ALA A 105 4.42 6.90 -5.60
C ALA A 105 3.22 7.52 -6.32
N ALA A 106 3.34 8.77 -6.77
CA ALA A 106 2.32 9.46 -7.56
C ALA A 106 2.08 8.79 -8.93
N ASP A 107 3.14 8.47 -9.66
CA ASP A 107 3.06 7.76 -10.94
C ASP A 107 2.31 6.43 -10.79
N TRP A 108 2.64 5.67 -9.74
CA TRP A 108 2.01 4.39 -9.48
C TRP A 108 0.51 4.52 -9.14
N ALA A 109 0.11 5.53 -8.36
CA ALA A 109 -1.30 5.78 -8.05
C ALA A 109 -2.13 6.18 -9.27
N GLU A 110 -1.51 6.88 -10.23
CA GLU A 110 -2.15 7.20 -11.51
C GLU A 110 -2.12 6.02 -12.51
N GLY A 111 -1.70 4.82 -12.05
CA GLY A 111 -1.62 3.61 -12.85
C GLY A 111 -0.47 3.61 -13.87
N ARG A 112 0.47 4.56 -13.78
CA ARG A 112 1.68 4.55 -14.61
C ARG A 112 2.65 3.49 -14.10
N SER A 113 3.30 2.78 -15.04
CA SER A 113 4.32 1.81 -14.67
C SER A 113 5.54 2.51 -14.07
N LEU A 114 6.08 1.93 -13.01
CA LEU A 114 7.35 2.35 -12.42
C LEU A 114 8.58 1.90 -13.22
N SER A 115 8.37 1.30 -14.40
CA SER A 115 9.45 0.80 -15.25
C SER A 115 10.35 1.95 -15.72
N GLY A 116 11.62 1.91 -15.28
CA GLY A 116 12.62 2.93 -15.61
C GLY A 116 12.87 3.97 -14.52
N VAL A 117 12.05 3.98 -13.46
CA VAL A 117 12.29 4.81 -12.27
C VAL A 117 13.42 4.18 -11.45
N ARG A 118 14.50 4.94 -11.23
CA ARG A 118 15.65 4.48 -10.42
C ARG A 118 15.37 4.70 -8.94
N LEU A 119 14.65 3.75 -8.33
CA LEU A 119 14.40 3.77 -6.89
C LEU A 119 15.69 3.52 -6.08
N PRO A 120 15.80 4.11 -4.87
CA PRO A 120 16.86 3.78 -3.92
C PRO A 120 16.95 2.29 -3.66
N ARG A 121 18.15 1.81 -3.31
CA ARG A 121 18.41 0.36 -3.15
C ARG A 121 17.44 -0.32 -2.18
N ALA A 122 17.07 0.36 -1.10
CA ALA A 122 16.13 -0.14 -0.10
C ALA A 122 14.70 -0.35 -0.65
N LEU A 123 14.32 0.35 -1.72
CA LEU A 123 12.98 0.34 -2.32
C LEU A 123 12.90 -0.45 -3.63
N ARG A 124 14.00 -1.01 -4.12
CA ARG A 124 14.02 -1.85 -5.34
C ARG A 124 13.03 -3.02 -5.32
N PRO A 125 12.69 -3.66 -4.18
CA PRO A 125 11.64 -4.67 -4.16
C PRO A 125 10.30 -4.17 -4.71
N LEU A 126 9.99 -2.87 -4.59
CA LEU A 126 8.76 -2.29 -5.15
C LEU A 126 8.76 -2.34 -6.69
N SER A 127 9.90 -2.10 -7.35
CA SER A 127 10.02 -2.23 -8.81
C SER A 127 9.82 -3.67 -9.29
N LEU A 128 10.14 -4.66 -8.45
CA LEU A 128 9.85 -6.07 -8.75
C LEU A 128 8.37 -6.37 -8.58
N LEU A 129 7.74 -5.88 -7.52
CA LEU A 129 6.30 -6.05 -7.30
C LEU A 129 5.49 -5.39 -8.42
N ASP A 130 5.84 -4.19 -8.85
CA ASP A 130 5.24 -3.50 -10.03
C ASP A 130 5.40 -4.33 -11.31
N HIS A 131 6.58 -4.94 -11.49
CA HIS A 131 6.80 -5.83 -12.63
C HIS A 131 5.88 -7.05 -12.61
N PHE A 132 5.68 -7.67 -11.44
CA PHE A 132 4.80 -8.82 -11.32
C PHE A 132 3.32 -8.44 -11.46
N SER A 133 2.90 -7.28 -10.95
CA SER A 133 1.50 -6.82 -11.10
C SER A 133 1.18 -6.46 -12.55
N ASN A 134 2.14 -5.90 -13.29
CA ASN A 134 1.98 -5.48 -14.68
C ASN A 134 2.37 -6.57 -15.70
N ALA A 135 2.80 -7.75 -15.25
CA ALA A 135 3.23 -8.83 -16.12
C ALA A 135 2.11 -9.41 -17.00
N GLY A 136 0.84 -9.20 -16.64
CA GLY A 136 -0.31 -9.72 -17.38
C GLY A 136 -0.21 -11.23 -17.65
N ASP A 137 -0.59 -11.66 -18.87
CA ASP A 137 -0.52 -13.06 -19.33
C ASP A 137 0.87 -13.47 -19.89
N LEU A 138 1.93 -12.75 -19.53
CA LEU A 138 3.26 -13.14 -19.99
C LEU A 138 3.63 -14.56 -19.48
N PRO A 139 4.27 -15.40 -20.33
CA PRO A 139 4.75 -16.70 -19.90
C PRO A 139 5.66 -16.59 -18.66
N PRO A 140 5.53 -17.48 -17.66
CA PRO A 140 6.24 -17.38 -16.37
C PRO A 140 7.76 -17.17 -16.49
N TRP A 141 8.40 -17.81 -17.48
CA TRP A 141 9.83 -17.66 -17.73
C TRP A 141 10.22 -16.24 -18.20
N ARG A 142 9.37 -15.55 -18.97
CA ARG A 142 9.59 -14.16 -19.40
C ARG A 142 9.42 -13.19 -18.23
N VAL A 143 8.44 -13.46 -17.37
CA VAL A 143 8.24 -12.69 -16.14
C VAL A 143 9.47 -12.82 -15.24
N MET A 144 9.97 -14.04 -15.04
CA MET A 144 11.19 -14.29 -14.26
C MET A 144 12.43 -13.63 -14.85
N LEU A 145 12.66 -13.71 -16.17
CA LEU A 145 13.81 -13.03 -16.80
C LEU A 145 13.74 -11.51 -16.62
N GLY A 146 12.54 -10.92 -16.72
CA GLY A 146 12.32 -9.50 -16.45
C GLY A 146 12.65 -9.12 -15.00
N ALA A 147 12.22 -9.94 -14.03
CA ALA A 147 12.52 -9.77 -12.62
C ALA A 147 14.03 -9.92 -12.33
N MET A 148 14.70 -10.91 -12.92
CA MET A 148 16.15 -11.08 -12.78
C MET A 148 16.91 -9.88 -13.33
N ARG A 149 16.50 -9.33 -14.48
CA ARG A 149 17.12 -8.13 -15.06
C ARG A 149 16.96 -6.92 -14.14
N LYS A 150 15.76 -6.67 -13.62
CA LYS A 150 15.48 -5.54 -12.70
C LYS A 150 16.19 -5.70 -11.36
N GLY A 151 16.20 -6.91 -10.79
CA GLY A 151 16.84 -7.22 -9.51
C GLY A 151 18.37 -7.21 -9.55
N TRP A 152 18.97 -7.69 -10.63
CA TRP A 152 20.43 -7.78 -10.75
C TRP A 152 21.08 -6.47 -11.23
N PHE A 153 20.41 -5.71 -12.10
CA PHE A 153 20.99 -4.51 -12.70
C PHE A 153 20.51 -3.19 -12.09
N GLY A 154 19.49 -3.17 -11.22
CA GLY A 154 19.01 -1.95 -10.58
C GLY A 154 18.56 -0.86 -11.56
N ARG A 155 18.05 -1.27 -12.74
CA ARG A 155 17.55 -0.40 -13.81
C ARG A 155 16.05 -0.59 -13.97
#